data_AF-A0A3S5K2L2-F1
#
_entry.id   AF-A0A3S5K2L2-F1
#
_cell.length_a   1.000
_cell.length_b   1.000
_cell.length_c   1.000
_cell.angle_alpha   90.00
_cell.angle_beta   90.00
_cell.angle_gamma   90.00
#
_symmetry.space_group_name_H-M   'P 1'
#
loop_
_entity.id
_entity.type
_entity.pdbx_description
1 polymer ?
#
loop_
_entity_poly.entity_id
_entity_poly.type
_entity_poly.pdbx_seq_one_letter_code
_entity_poly.pdbx_strand_id
1 'polypeptide(L)' 'MLTYKGAMKGIQVIIQEESYTSSFSFLDSDFIPVYGNKPFNWEPSGKRVKRGLYVTSTAWRK' A
#
# COMPACT_ATOMS: atom_id res chain seq x y z
N MET A 1 4.31 12.19 17.45
CA MET A 1 3.05 12.23 18.26
C MET A 1 2.30 10.91 18.27
N LEU A 2 2.13 10.22 17.12
CA LEU A 2 1.43 8.92 17.06
C LEU A 2 2.15 7.79 17.83
N THR A 3 3.47 7.68 17.65
CA THR A 3 4.31 6.69 18.37
C THR A 3 4.19 6.80 19.88
N TYR A 4 4.23 8.03 20.41
CA TYR A 4 4.06 8.30 21.84
C TYR A 4 2.69 7.84 22.37
N LYS A 5 1.60 8.25 21.71
CA LYS A 5 0.24 7.86 22.14
C LYS A 5 0.00 6.35 22.00
N GLY A 6 0.55 5.73 20.96
CA GLY A 6 0.52 4.28 20.78
C GLY A 6 1.24 3.55 21.91
N ALA A 7 2.46 3.96 22.24
CA ALA A 7 3.26 3.38 23.31
C ALA A 7 2.55 3.46 24.68
N MET A 8 1.90 4.58 25.00
CA MET A 8 1.10 4.71 26.23
C MET A 8 -0.06 3.73 26.34
N LYS A 9 -0.52 3.16 25.22
CA LYS A 9 -1.61 2.18 25.15
C LYS A 9 -1.12 0.77 24.81
N GLY A 10 0.20 0.54 24.77
CA GLY A 10 0.78 -0.75 24.37
C GLY A 10 0.60 -1.08 22.90
N ILE A 11 0.32 -0.08 22.04
CA ILE A 11 0.15 -0.25 20.60
C ILE A 11 1.47 0.07 19.91
N GLN A 12 1.98 -0.90 19.14
CA GLN A 12 3.15 -0.70 18.30
C GLN A 12 2.78 0.14 17.08
N VAL A 13 3.47 1.27 16.90
CA VAL A 13 3.32 2.13 15.73
C VAL A 13 4.54 1.93 14.83
N ILE A 14 4.30 1.44 13.63
CA ILE A 14 5.33 1.24 12.60
C ILE A 14 5.26 2.43 11.65
N ILE A 15 6.37 3.16 11.51
CA ILE A 15 6.47 4.26 10.54
C ILE A 15 7.04 3.68 9.26
N GLN A 16 6.32 3.90 8.16
CA GLN A 16 6.73 3.52 6.83
C GLN A 16 6.52 4.70 5.88
N GLU A 17 7.36 4.77 4.85
CA GLU A 17 7.22 5.75 3.78
C GLU A 17 5.94 5.50 2.96
N GLU A 18 5.27 6.56 2.50
CA GLU A 18 4.01 6.49 1.75
C GLU A 18 4.23 6.36 0.22
N SER A 19 5.25 5.62 -0.22
CA SER A 19 5.53 5.46 -1.64
C SER A 19 4.56 4.43 -2.25
N TYR A 20 3.89 4.82 -3.34
CA TYR A 20 3.09 3.91 -4.19
C TYR A 20 1.88 3.21 -3.52
N THR A 21 1.52 3.58 -2.29
CA THR A 21 0.36 3.03 -1.54
C THR A 21 -0.99 3.30 -2.20
N SER A 22 -1.08 4.27 -3.11
CA SER A 22 -2.27 4.58 -3.90
C SER A 22 -2.46 3.70 -5.14
N SER A 23 -1.41 2.99 -5.55
CA SER A 23 -1.37 2.13 -6.73
C SER A 23 -1.22 0.66 -6.38
N PHE A 24 -0.63 0.35 -5.22
CA PHE A 24 -0.38 -1.00 -4.73
C PHE A 24 -1.66 -1.79 -4.40
N SER A 25 -1.68 -3.08 -4.76
CA SER A 25 -2.72 -4.02 -4.32
C SER A 25 -2.22 -4.93 -3.20
N PHE A 26 -2.84 -4.82 -2.02
CA PHE A 26 -2.58 -5.74 -0.91
C PHE A 26 -3.06 -7.17 -1.20
N LEU A 27 -4.21 -7.30 -1.90
CA LEU A 27 -4.80 -8.61 -2.18
C LEU A 27 -4.00 -9.40 -3.20
N ASP A 28 -3.40 -8.72 -4.18
CA ASP A 28 -2.56 -9.35 -5.19
C ASP A 28 -1.10 -9.51 -4.71
N SER A 29 -0.81 -9.16 -3.45
CA SER A 29 0.53 -9.23 -2.84
C SER A 29 1.60 -8.54 -3.69
N ASP A 30 1.27 -7.33 -4.17
CA ASP A 30 2.21 -6.53 -4.94
C ASP A 30 3.51 -6.32 -4.13
N PHE A 31 4.56 -5.87 -4.82
CA PHE A 31 5.76 -5.35 -4.17
C PHE A 31 5.60 -3.83 -3.93
N ILE A 32 5.90 -3.32 -2.73
CA ILE A 32 5.95 -1.86 -2.46
C ILE A 32 7.41 -1.39 -2.58
N PRO A 33 7.80 -0.70 -3.66
CA PRO A 33 9.15 -0.16 -3.79
C PRO A 33 9.33 1.07 -2.90
N VAL A 34 10.55 1.25 -2.41
CA VAL A 34 11.00 2.51 -1.80
C VAL A 34 11.06 3.59 -2.89
N TYR A 35 10.69 4.83 -2.57
CA TYR A 35 10.73 5.93 -3.53
C TYR A 35 12.13 6.08 -4.14
N GLY A 36 12.19 6.22 -5.47
CA GLY A 36 13.45 6.30 -6.22
C GLY A 36 14.13 4.94 -6.49
N ASN A 37 13.81 3.89 -5.74
CA ASN A 37 14.39 2.54 -5.89
C ASN A 37 13.36 1.56 -6.47
N LYS A 38 12.69 1.98 -7.54
CA LYS A 38 11.71 1.14 -8.25
C LYS A 38 12.43 0.10 -9.13
N PRO A 39 12.06 -1.20 -9.07
CA PRO A 39 12.61 -2.21 -9.97
C PRO A 39 12.34 -1.87 -11.44
N PHE A 40 13.23 -2.29 -12.33
CA PHE A 40 13.00 -2.19 -13.77
C PHE A 40 11.73 -2.98 -14.14
N ASN A 41 10.83 -2.34 -14.89
CA ASN A 41 9.49 -2.86 -15.26
C ASN A 41 8.54 -3.18 -14.10
N TRP A 42 8.69 -2.56 -12.92
CA TRP A 42 7.67 -2.69 -11.88
C TRP A 42 6.37 -2.01 -12.34
N GLU A 43 5.27 -2.76 -12.31
CA GLU A 43 3.92 -2.28 -12.55
C GLU A 43 3.00 -2.79 -11.44
N PRO A 44 2.14 -1.93 -10.87
CA PRO A 44 1.15 -2.38 -9.91
C PRO A 44 0.12 -3.27 -10.61
N SER A 45 -0.36 -4.31 -9.92
CA SER A 45 -1.31 -5.25 -10.49
C SER A 45 -2.74 -4.69 -10.57
N GLY A 46 -3.08 -3.77 -9.68
CA GLY A 46 -4.37 -3.09 -9.64
C GLY A 46 -4.30 -1.60 -10.00
N LYS A 47 -5.47 -0.97 -10.07
CA LYS A 47 -5.62 0.43 -10.45
C LYS A 47 -6.73 1.12 -9.67
N ARG A 48 -6.46 2.34 -9.22
CA ARG A 48 -7.48 3.23 -8.65
C ARG A 48 -8.33 3.85 -9.77
N VAL A 49 -9.63 3.63 -9.73
CA VAL A 49 -10.57 4.15 -10.73
C VAL A 49 -11.13 5.51 -10.31
N LYS A 50 -11.55 5.64 -9.04
CA LYS A 50 -12.07 6.88 -8.45
C LYS A 50 -11.73 6.95 -6.96
N ARG A 51 -11.98 8.10 -6.32
CA ARG A 51 -11.82 8.23 -4.87
C ARG A 51 -12.72 7.19 -4.17
N GLY A 52 -12.12 6.35 -3.33
CA GLY A 52 -12.80 5.28 -2.62
C GLY A 52 -13.05 4.00 -3.44
N LEU A 53 -12.63 3.92 -4.71
CA LEU A 53 -12.75 2.71 -5.52
C LEU A 53 -11.40 2.30 -6.12
N TYR A 54 -10.94 1.10 -5.75
CA TYR A 54 -9.76 0.45 -6.28
C TYR A 54 -10.16 -0.89 -6.89
N VAL A 55 -9.55 -1.24 -8.02
CA VAL A 55 -9.76 -2.52 -8.71
C VAL A 55 -8.46 -3.31 -8.66
N THR A 56 -8.54 -4.50 -8.09
CA THR A 56 -7.45 -5.49 -8.02
C THR A 56 -7.31 -6.25 -9.33
N SER A 57 -6.17 -6.91 -9.56
CA SER A 57 -5.93 -7.70 -10.77
C SER A 57 -6.91 -8.87 -10.89
N THR A 58 -7.17 -9.50 -9.75
CA THR A 58 -8.22 -10.50 -9.62
C THR A 58 -9.57 -9.78 -9.51
N ALA A 59 -10.09 -9.30 -10.64
CA ALA A 59 -11.47 -8.84 -10.71
C ALA A 59 -12.37 -9.98 -10.20
N TRP A 60 -13.25 -9.69 -9.24
CA TRP A 60 -14.23 -10.62 -8.66
C TRP A 60 -14.74 -11.60 -9.72
N ARG A 61 -14.13 -12.79 -9.80
CA ARG A 61 -14.64 -13.86 -10.65
C ARG A 61 -15.89 -14.37 -9.94
N LYS A 62 -17.04 -14.13 -10.57
CA LYS A 62 -18.29 -14.81 -10.23
C LYS A 62 -18.12 -16.31 -10.34
#